data_AF-A0A256Z7Y5-F1
#
_entry.id   AF-A0A256Z7Y5-F1
#
_cell.length_a   1.000
_cell.length_b   1.000
_cell.length_c   1.000
_cell.angle_alpha   90.00
_cell.angle_beta   90.00
_cell.angle_gamma   90.00
#
_symmetry.space_group_name_H-M   'P 1'
#
loop_
_entity.id
_entity.type
_entity.pdbx_description
1 polymer ?
#
loop_
_entity_poly.entity_id
_entity_poly.type
_entity_poly.pdbx_seq_one_letter_code
_entity_poly.pdbx_strand_id
1 'polypeptide(L)'
;MGELRVDGKPQPEYFLLSGFILSGCMGPVFLGTRTTDVVKGAALTKYFAAYVIDYGQLNLETVFVSPWIPSSEYEHKDWPIHTYANVVHDPLKDRWLIWIEAVDPAHSKEPGLNLEVDRVLLYVTEP
;
A
#
# COMPACT_ATOMS: atom_id res chain seq x y z
N MET A 1 8.43 21.15 11.11
CA MET A 1 7.51 20.54 10.10
C MET A 1 6.32 19.96 10.86
N GLY A 2 5.12 20.03 10.28
CA GLY A 2 3.90 19.50 10.89
C GLY A 2 3.48 18.18 10.25
N GLU A 3 2.54 17.49 10.88
CA GLU A 3 1.92 16.28 10.36
C GLU A 3 1.03 16.60 9.15
N LEU A 4 1.12 15.79 8.10
CA LEU A 4 0.24 15.90 6.93
C LEU A 4 -1.19 15.53 7.30
N ARG A 5 -2.17 16.30 6.83
CA ARG A 5 -3.59 15.96 6.88
C ARG A 5 -3.96 15.02 5.73
N VAL A 6 -5.10 14.35 5.81
CA VAL A 6 -5.69 13.62 4.67
C VAL A 6 -6.97 14.36 4.27
N ASP A 7 -6.99 14.91 3.06
CA ASP A 7 -8.09 15.75 2.55
C ASP A 7 -8.53 16.84 3.54
N GLY A 8 -7.55 17.53 4.15
CA GLY A 8 -7.76 18.60 5.13
C GLY A 8 -8.14 18.13 6.53
N LYS A 9 -8.30 16.83 6.76
CA LYS A 9 -8.68 16.23 8.05
C LYS A 9 -7.45 15.65 8.78
N PRO A 10 -7.50 15.53 10.13
CA PRO A 10 -6.47 14.80 10.86
C PRO A 10 -6.28 13.38 10.31
N GLN A 11 -5.07 12.83 10.42
CA GLN A 11 -4.83 11.44 10.05
C GLN A 11 -5.67 10.50 10.91
N PRO A 12 -6.05 9.32 10.38
CA PRO A 12 -6.57 8.24 11.21
C PRO A 12 -5.60 7.87 12.35
N GLU A 13 -6.11 7.25 13.41
CA GLU A 13 -5.30 6.81 14.55
C GLU A 13 -4.12 5.92 14.15
N TYR A 14 -4.33 5.08 13.13
CA TYR A 14 -3.28 4.32 12.48
C TYR A 14 -3.32 4.59 10.98
N PHE A 15 -2.23 5.12 10.43
CA PHE A 15 -2.11 5.44 9.02
C PHE A 15 -0.69 5.23 8.55
N LEU A 16 -0.45 4.13 7.85
CA LEU A 16 0.86 3.78 7.31
C LEU A 16 0.75 3.63 5.80
N LEU A 17 1.62 4.37 5.10
CA LEU A 17 1.75 4.36 3.65
C LEU A 17 3.05 3.64 3.26
N SER A 18 2.97 2.64 2.39
CA SER A 18 4.15 1.96 1.83
C SER A 18 4.05 1.91 0.31
N GLY A 19 5.09 2.36 -0.39
CA GLY A 19 5.03 2.49 -1.83
C GLY A 19 6.13 3.36 -2.41
N PHE A 20 5.80 4.03 -3.50
CA PHE A 20 6.73 4.89 -4.23
C PHE A 20 6.16 6.31 -4.40
N ILE A 21 7.05 7.29 -4.56
CA ILE A 21 6.68 8.67 -4.87
C ILE A 21 7.06 8.96 -6.32
N LEU A 22 6.06 9.24 -7.14
CA LEU A 22 6.19 9.56 -8.55
C LEU A 22 6.14 11.08 -8.77
N SER A 23 6.67 11.55 -9.89
CA SER A 23 6.46 12.93 -10.33
C SER A 23 5.07 13.05 -10.97
N GLY A 24 4.24 13.95 -10.46
CA GLY A 24 2.94 14.28 -11.03
C GLY A 24 2.84 15.75 -11.44
N CYS A 25 1.87 16.06 -12.32
CA CYS A 25 1.65 17.43 -12.81
C CYS A 25 1.24 18.43 -11.71
N MET A 26 0.69 17.93 -10.60
CA MET A 26 0.25 18.73 -9.45
C MET A 26 1.25 18.69 -8.28
N GLY A 27 2.40 18.02 -8.45
CA GLY A 27 3.38 17.78 -7.39
C GLY A 27 3.74 16.29 -7.25
N PRO A 28 4.55 15.93 -6.25
CA PRO A 28 4.87 14.54 -5.95
C PRO A 28 3.62 13.74 -5.60
N VAL A 29 3.48 12.54 -6.16
CA VAL A 29 2.34 11.66 -5.94
C VAL A 29 2.81 10.38 -5.26
N PHE A 30 2.35 10.12 -4.05
CA PHE A 30 2.48 8.80 -3.44
C PHE A 30 1.58 7.81 -4.18
N LEU A 31 2.08 6.61 -4.44
CA LEU A 31 1.34 5.47 -4.97
C LEU A 31 1.77 4.20 -4.23
N GLY A 32 0.81 3.49 -3.64
CA GLY A 32 1.12 2.27 -2.89
C GLY A 32 0.00 1.82 -1.95
N THR A 33 0.37 1.07 -0.92
CA THR A 33 -0.55 0.56 0.09
C THR A 33 -0.94 1.62 1.10
N ARG A 34 -2.18 1.52 1.58
CA ARG A 34 -2.76 2.32 2.65
C ARG A 34 -3.21 1.39 3.77
N THR A 35 -2.45 1.36 4.86
CA THR A 35 -2.74 0.54 6.03
C THR A 35 -3.39 1.38 7.13
N THR A 36 -4.58 0.96 7.55
CA THR A 36 -5.34 1.58 8.66
C THR A 36 -5.62 0.64 9.81
N ASP A 37 -5.24 -0.63 9.67
CA ASP A 37 -5.67 -1.70 10.54
C ASP A 37 -4.46 -2.37 11.19
N VAL A 38 -4.59 -2.65 12.49
CA VAL A 38 -3.64 -3.45 13.26
C VAL A 38 -4.36 -4.67 13.80
N VAL A 39 -3.94 -5.86 13.37
CA VAL A 39 -4.52 -7.14 13.76
C VAL A 39 -3.50 -7.88 14.61
N LYS A 40 -3.80 -8.09 15.89
CA LYS A 40 -2.92 -8.81 16.84
C LYS A 40 -1.46 -8.30 16.79
N GLY A 41 -1.29 -6.98 16.65
CA GLY A 41 0.00 -6.31 16.58
C GLY A 41 0.68 -6.25 15.21
N ALA A 42 0.13 -6.91 14.18
CA ALA A 42 0.60 -6.78 12.79
C ALA A 42 -0.20 -5.71 12.04
N ALA A 43 0.48 -4.94 11.19
CA ALA A 43 -0.13 -3.91 10.37
C ALA A 43 -0.51 -4.51 9.02
N LEU A 44 -1.81 -4.68 8.76
CA LEU A 44 -2.31 -5.44 7.62
C LEU A 44 -3.12 -4.58 6.67
N THR A 45 -2.76 -4.63 5.40
CA THR A 45 -3.30 -3.74 4.38
C THR A 45 -4.38 -4.41 3.56
N LYS A 46 -5.47 -3.67 3.34
CA LYS A 46 -6.57 -4.02 2.43
C LYS A 46 -6.73 -3.06 1.26
N TYR A 47 -6.01 -1.94 1.27
CA TYR A 47 -6.23 -0.84 0.32
C TYR A 47 -4.95 -0.45 -0.39
N PHE A 48 -5.13 -0.09 -1.65
CA PHE A 48 -4.15 0.57 -2.49
C PHE A 48 -4.64 1.99 -2.77
N ALA A 49 -3.74 2.97 -2.77
CA ALA A 49 -4.10 4.37 -2.83
C ALA A 49 -3.05 5.20 -3.55
N ALA A 50 -3.49 6.38 -3.99
CA ALA A 50 -2.59 7.45 -4.41
C ALA A 50 -2.99 8.78 -3.79
N TYR A 51 -1.97 9.57 -3.41
CA TYR A 51 -2.13 10.88 -2.82
C TYR A 51 -1.18 11.89 -3.47
N VAL A 52 -1.68 13.08 -3.83
CA VAL A 52 -0.79 14.22 -4.09
C VAL A 52 -0.27 14.72 -2.75
N ILE A 53 1.04 14.91 -2.65
CA ILE A 53 1.69 15.43 -1.44
C ILE A 53 1.80 16.95 -1.57
N ASP A 54 0.83 17.67 -1.00
CA ASP A 54 0.87 19.12 -0.88
C ASP A 54 1.62 19.52 0.40
N TYR A 55 2.92 19.73 0.25
CA TYR A 55 3.79 20.21 1.32
C TYR A 55 3.45 21.64 1.78
N GLY A 56 2.86 22.47 0.91
CA GLY A 56 2.53 23.86 1.22
C GLY A 56 1.37 23.97 2.21
N GLN A 57 0.37 23.10 2.07
CA GLN A 57 -0.79 23.04 2.98
C GLN A 57 -0.68 21.95 4.05
N LEU A 58 0.41 21.17 4.04
CA LEU A 58 0.59 19.98 4.86
C LEU A 58 -0.59 19.02 4.67
N ASN A 59 -0.86 18.63 3.42
CA ASN A 59 -2.02 17.82 3.06
C ASN A 59 -1.65 16.68 2.09
N LEU A 60 -2.28 15.53 2.29
CA LEU A 60 -2.37 14.43 1.34
C LEU A 60 -3.73 14.54 0.66
N GLU A 61 -3.74 14.90 -0.61
CA GLU A 61 -4.96 14.96 -1.42
C GLU A 61 -5.21 13.62 -2.08
N THR A 62 -6.34 13.00 -1.80
CA THR A 62 -6.70 11.70 -2.36
C THR A 62 -6.88 11.79 -3.87
N VAL A 63 -6.07 11.06 -4.63
CA VAL A 63 -6.29 10.82 -6.06
C VAL A 63 -7.21 9.63 -6.24
N PHE A 64 -6.89 8.50 -5.58
CA PHE A 64 -7.78 7.34 -5.51
C PHE A 64 -7.49 6.49 -4.28
N VAL A 65 -8.48 5.69 -3.87
CA VAL A 65 -8.35 4.60 -2.91
C VAL A 65 -9.20 3.44 -3.43
N SER A 66 -8.62 2.25 -3.50
CA SER A 66 -9.30 1.04 -3.95
C SER A 66 -8.96 -0.14 -3.04
N PRO A 67 -9.89 -1.07 -2.78
CA PRO A 67 -9.55 -2.35 -2.16
C PRO A 67 -8.52 -3.10 -3.02
N TRP A 68 -7.55 -3.74 -2.36
CA TRP A 68 -6.67 -4.72 -2.99
C TRP A 68 -7.44 -6.02 -3.13
N ILE A 69 -7.55 -6.53 -4.36
CA ILE A 69 -8.24 -7.78 -4.65
C ILE A 69 -7.18 -8.88 -4.74
N PRO A 70 -7.16 -9.84 -3.80
CA PRO A 70 -6.24 -10.96 -3.85
C PRO A 70 -6.49 -11.77 -5.13
N SER A 71 -5.44 -12.02 -5.90
CA SER A 71 -5.52 -12.71 -7.20
C SER A 71 -4.58 -13.91 -7.31
N SER A 72 -3.78 -14.15 -6.28
CA SER A 72 -2.89 -15.29 -6.12
C SER A 72 -3.37 -16.23 -5.00
N GLU A 73 -3.04 -17.52 -5.11
CA GLU A 73 -3.24 -18.49 -4.02
C GLU A 73 -2.35 -18.21 -2.79
N TYR A 74 -1.35 -17.33 -2.96
CA TYR A 74 -0.39 -16.95 -1.93
C TYR A 74 -0.81 -15.72 -1.11
N GLU A 75 -2.05 -15.24 -1.28
CA GLU A 75 -2.58 -14.07 -0.58
C GLU A 75 -3.77 -14.44 0.29
N HIS A 76 -3.77 -14.00 1.55
CA HIS A 76 -4.92 -14.16 2.43
C HIS A 76 -6.12 -13.35 1.94
N LYS A 77 -7.31 -13.96 1.93
CA LYS A 77 -8.54 -13.37 1.37
C LYS A 77 -8.94 -12.05 2.04
N ASP A 78 -8.89 -12.03 3.37
CA ASP A 78 -9.30 -10.86 4.15
C ASP A 78 -8.16 -9.89 4.50
N TRP A 79 -6.90 -10.35 4.50
CA TRP A 79 -5.74 -9.58 4.95
C TRP A 79 -4.54 -9.85 4.04
N PRO A 80 -4.61 -9.43 2.77
CA PRO A 80 -3.71 -9.95 1.74
C PRO A 80 -2.28 -9.49 1.88
N ILE A 81 -2.03 -8.30 2.45
CA ILE A 81 -0.72 -7.65 2.42
C ILE A 81 -0.28 -7.31 3.85
N HIS A 82 0.95 -7.69 4.19
CA HIS A 82 1.65 -7.27 5.39
C HIS A 82 2.38 -5.95 5.13
N THR A 83 1.63 -4.85 5.04
CA THR A 83 2.14 -3.47 4.92
C THR A 83 2.98 -3.13 3.69
N TYR A 84 4.12 -3.78 3.46
CA TYR A 84 5.14 -3.33 2.53
C TYR A 84 4.74 -3.56 1.08
N ALA A 85 4.95 -2.53 0.28
CA ALA A 85 4.78 -2.58 -1.16
C ALA A 85 5.71 -1.59 -1.85
N ASN A 86 5.89 -1.77 -3.15
CA ASN A 86 6.50 -0.76 -4.01
C ASN A 86 5.90 -0.82 -5.41
N VAL A 87 6.02 0.29 -6.13
CA VAL A 87 5.51 0.46 -7.47
C VAL A 87 6.57 1.12 -8.31
N VAL A 88 6.99 0.43 -9.37
CA VAL A 88 8.06 0.91 -10.26
C VAL A 88 7.57 0.83 -11.69
N HIS A 89 7.75 1.91 -12.44
CA HIS A 89 7.58 1.91 -13.88
C HIS A 89 8.88 1.44 -14.55
N ASP A 90 8.80 0.42 -15.40
CA ASP A 90 9.90 -0.08 -16.24
C ASP A 90 9.78 0.55 -17.64
N PRO A 91 10.48 1.67 -17.92
CA PRO A 91 10.32 2.40 -19.17
C PRO A 91 10.90 1.66 -20.40
N LEU A 92 11.72 0.63 -20.19
CA LEU A 92 12.31 -0.15 -21.28
C LEU A 92 11.31 -1.13 -21.88
N LYS A 93 10.29 -1.52 -21.10
CA LYS A 93 9.27 -2.50 -21.48
C LYS A 93 7.84 -1.98 -21.33
N ASP A 94 7.69 -0.69 -21.06
CA ASP A 94 6.42 0.02 -20.88
C ASP A 94 5.44 -0.74 -19.98
N ARG A 95 5.90 -1.07 -18.76
CA ARG A 95 5.12 -1.87 -17.81
C ARG A 95 5.31 -1.40 -16.39
N TRP A 96 4.30 -1.67 -15.57
CA TRP A 96 4.35 -1.44 -14.13
C TRP A 96 4.72 -2.73 -13.40
N LEU A 97 5.59 -2.57 -12.42
CA LEU A 97 6.04 -3.61 -11.50
C LEU A 97 5.53 -3.24 -10.11
N ILE A 98 4.64 -4.05 -9.55
CA ILE A 98 4.13 -3.86 -8.19
C ILE A 98 4.56 -5.06 -7.38
N TRP A 99 5.39 -4.85 -6.37
CA TRP A 99 5.67 -5.92 -5.41
C TRP A 99 4.97 -5.65 -4.08
N ILE A 100 4.53 -6.72 -3.44
CA ILE A 100 3.89 -6.70 -2.12
C ILE A 100 4.50 -7.78 -1.23
N GLU A 101 4.53 -7.52 0.07
CA GLU A 101 4.67 -8.54 1.10
C GLU A 101 3.28 -9.12 1.39
N ALA A 102 2.98 -10.28 0.82
CA ALA A 102 1.69 -10.96 0.95
C ALA A 102 1.65 -11.88 2.18
N VAL A 103 0.52 -11.93 2.85
CA VAL A 103 0.27 -12.89 3.95
C VAL A 103 -0.12 -14.24 3.35
N ASP A 104 0.69 -15.28 3.56
CA ASP A 104 0.44 -16.63 3.06
C ASP A 104 -0.77 -17.27 3.78
N PRO A 105 -1.84 -17.69 3.08
CA PRO A 105 -3.01 -18.28 3.71
C PRO A 105 -2.84 -19.75 4.14
N ALA A 106 -1.86 -20.47 3.60
CA ALA A 106 -1.64 -21.89 3.82
C ALA A 106 -0.68 -22.17 4.98
N HIS A 107 0.32 -21.30 5.18
CA HIS A 107 1.37 -21.50 6.19
C HIS A 107 1.28 -20.55 7.38
N SER A 108 0.54 -19.44 7.26
CA SER A 108 0.22 -18.60 8.42
C SER A 108 -0.73 -19.34 9.35
N LYS A 109 -0.53 -19.20 10.66
CA LYS A 109 -1.49 -19.75 11.64
C LYS A 109 -2.78 -18.95 11.63
N GLU A 110 -2.63 -17.63 11.62
CA GLU A 110 -3.69 -16.63 11.56
C GLU A 110 -3.03 -15.25 11.36
N PRO A 111 -3.79 -14.23 10.92
CA PRO A 111 -3.27 -12.86 10.83
C PRO A 111 -2.83 -12.33 12.20
N GLY A 112 -1.59 -11.83 12.29
CA GLY A 112 -1.00 -11.30 13.51
C GLY A 112 0.53 -11.37 13.59
N LEU A 113 1.08 -10.54 14.49
CA LEU A 113 2.52 -10.44 14.69
C LEU A 113 3.11 -11.77 15.17
N ASN A 114 4.14 -12.26 14.48
CA ASN A 114 4.77 -13.58 14.71
C ASN A 114 3.86 -14.80 14.46
N LEU A 115 2.71 -14.60 13.82
CA LEU A 115 1.76 -15.66 13.46
C LEU A 115 1.67 -15.89 11.94
N GLU A 116 2.21 -14.95 11.18
CA GLU A 116 2.19 -14.89 9.73
C GLU A 116 3.46 -15.48 9.11
N VAL A 117 3.28 -16.04 7.91
CA VAL A 117 4.35 -16.33 6.98
C VAL A 117 4.17 -15.40 5.79
N ASP A 118 5.18 -14.59 5.52
CA ASP A 118 5.14 -13.62 4.43
C ASP A 118 5.73 -14.18 3.14
N ARG A 119 5.16 -13.76 2.01
CA ARG A 119 5.65 -14.04 0.66
C ARG A 119 5.86 -12.76 -0.10
N VAL A 120 6.92 -12.68 -0.90
CA VAL A 120 7.07 -11.57 -1.84
C VAL A 120 6.44 -11.95 -3.17
N LEU A 121 5.43 -11.19 -3.59
CA LEU A 121 4.79 -11.34 -4.89
C LEU A 121 5.13 -10.15 -5.78
N LEU A 122 5.27 -10.40 -7.09
CA LEU A 122 5.48 -9.38 -8.10
C LEU A 122 4.36 -9.45 -9.15
N TYR A 123 3.58 -8.39 -9.25
CA TYR A 123 2.61 -8.15 -10.32
C TYR A 123 3.26 -7.33 -11.42
N VAL A 124 2.96 -7.70 -12.66
CA VAL A 124 3.49 -7.06 -13.85
C VAL A 124 2.32 -6.75 -14.76
N THR A 125 2.20 -5.50 -15.22
CA THR A 125 1.21 -5.19 -16.26
C THR A 125 1.70 -5.69 -17.62
N GLU A 126 0.76 -6.11 -18.45
CA GLU A 126 1.05 -6.30 -19.87
C GLU A 126 1.29 -4.93 -20.55
N PRO A 127 2.16 -4.85 -21.57
CA PRO A 127 2.31 -3.65 -22.40
C PRO A 127 1.06 -3.35 -23.25
#